data_AF-A0A1E3HW92-F1
#
_entry.id   AF-A0A1E3HW92-F1
#
_cell.length_a   1.000
_cell.length_b   1.000
_cell.length_c   1.000
_cell.angle_alpha   90.00
_cell.angle_beta   90.00
_cell.angle_gamma   90.00
#
_symmetry.space_group_name_H-M   'P 1'
#
loop_
_entity.id
_entity.type
_entity.pdbx_description
1 polymer ?
#
loop_
_entity_poly.entity_id
_entity_poly.type
_entity_poly.pdbx_seq_one_letter_code
_entity_poly.pdbx_strand_id
1 'polypeptide(L)'
;MASFFHIVFVGAILAAIGAASWFLFPKGQNQTLLRTSTLLTLTACYLMWAITYLAQLHPLISRSPTMPLAFHLYIAAHVLIYFRPSAL
;
A
#
# COMPACT_ATOMS: atom_id res chain seq x y z
N MET A 1 -19.79 3.39 -5.45
CA MET A 1 -19.71 2.27 -4.48
C MET A 1 -18.35 2.32 -3.79
N ALA A 2 -18.12 3.38 -3.00
CA ALA A 2 -16.98 3.47 -2.10
C ALA A 2 -17.52 3.14 -0.72
N SER A 3 -17.15 1.98 -0.20
CA SER A 3 -17.77 1.42 1.00
C SER A 3 -16.67 0.80 1.83
N PHE A 4 -16.73 0.97 3.15
CA PHE A 4 -15.78 0.34 4.07
C PHE A 4 -15.65 -1.17 3.83
N PHE A 5 -16.74 -1.83 3.42
CA PHE A 5 -16.77 -3.22 2.98
C PHE A 5 -15.75 -3.56 1.88
N HIS A 6 -15.44 -2.63 0.98
CA HIS A 6 -14.45 -2.83 -0.08
C HIS A 6 -13.03 -3.00 0.47
N ILE A 7 -12.70 -2.28 1.54
CA ILE A 7 -11.40 -2.39 2.22
C ILE A 7 -11.28 -3.79 2.82
N VAL A 8 -12.28 -4.21 3.59
CA VAL A 8 -12.33 -5.52 4.24
C VAL A 8 -12.26 -6.66 3.22
N PHE A 9 -12.95 -6.53 2.08
CA PHE A 9 -12.93 -7.54 1.02
C PHE A 9 -11.52 -7.72 0.41
N VAL A 10 -10.84 -6.62 0.07
CA VAL A 10 -9.47 -6.68 -0.47
C VAL A 10 -8.49 -7.23 0.57
N GLY A 11 -8.65 -6.83 1.84
CA GLY A 11 -7.83 -7.35 2.94
C GLY A 11 -8.01 -8.85 3.15
N ALA A 12 -9.24 -9.35 3.06
CA ALA A 12 -9.53 -10.77 3.18
C ALA A 12 -8.90 -11.60 2.04
N ILE A 13 -8.93 -11.09 0.80
CA ILE A 13 -8.26 -11.75 -0.34
C ILE A 13 -6.75 -11.81 -0.11
N LEU A 14 -6.13 -10.70 0.29
CA LEU A 14 -4.68 -10.67 0.55
C LEU A 14 -4.29 -11.57 1.73
N ALA A 15 -5.11 -11.64 2.77
CA ALA A 15 -4.92 -12.56 3.89
C ALA A 15 -5.01 -14.03 3.44
N ALA A 16 -5.95 -14.37 2.56
CA ALA A 16 -6.06 -15.71 1.97
C ALA A 16 -4.82 -16.05 1.12
N ILE A 17 -4.31 -15.10 0.34
CA ILE A 17 -3.06 -15.26 -0.44
C ILE A 17 -1.86 -15.43 0.50
N GLY A 18 -1.78 -14.67 1.60
CA GLY A 18 -0.75 -14.82 2.62
C GLY A 18 -0.81 -16.16 3.35
N ALA A 19 -2.01 -16.68 3.60
CA ALA A 19 -2.18 -18.02 4.16
C ALA A 19 -1.78 -19.11 3.16
N ALA A 20 -2.10 -18.95 1.88
CA ALA A 20 -1.68 -19.86 0.82
C ALA A 20 -0.15 -19.87 0.66
N SER A 21 0.50 -18.71 0.70
CA SER A 21 1.95 -18.59 0.56
C SER A 21 2.68 -19.41 1.62
N TRP A 22 2.15 -19.51 2.84
CA TRP A 22 2.71 -20.31 3.93
C TRP A 22 2.96 -21.79 3.55
N PHE A 23 2.08 -22.36 2.73
CA PHE A 23 2.15 -23.75 2.26
C PHE A 23 3.02 -23.92 1.01
N LEU A 24 3.12 -22.89 0.15
CA LEU A 24 3.85 -22.97 -1.11
C LEU A 24 5.37 -22.86 -0.95
N PHE A 25 5.89 -22.36 0.18
CA PHE A 25 7.33 -22.20 0.36
C PHE A 25 8.06 -23.53 0.59
N PRO A 26 9.07 -23.86 -0.25
CA PRO A 26 9.85 -25.09 -0.11
C PRO A 26 10.65 -25.09 1.20
N LYS A 27 10.84 -26.29 1.77
CA LYS A 27 11.62 -26.46 3.00
C LYS A 27 13.10 -26.19 2.72
N GLY A 28 13.65 -25.14 3.32
CA GLY A 28 15.04 -24.74 3.16
C GLY A 28 15.52 -23.88 4.33
N GLN A 29 16.83 -23.63 4.42
CA GLN A 29 17.47 -22.85 5.49
C GLN A 29 16.77 -21.49 5.74
N ASN A 30 16.30 -20.85 4.66
CA ASN A 30 15.71 -19.52 4.69
C ASN A 30 14.16 -19.52 4.79
N GLN A 31 13.54 -20.66 5.08
CA GLN A 31 12.08 -20.81 5.00
C GLN A 31 11.32 -19.86 5.93
N THR A 32 11.80 -19.64 7.16
CA THR A 32 11.19 -18.69 8.10
C THR A 32 11.29 -17.25 7.58
N LEU A 33 12.45 -16.85 7.04
CA LEU A 33 12.64 -15.51 6.49
C LEU A 33 11.75 -15.25 5.27
N LEU A 34 11.60 -16.24 4.38
CA LEU A 34 10.74 -16.10 3.20
C LEU A 34 9.26 -15.98 3.59
N ARG A 35 8.80 -16.76 4.57
CA ARG A 35 7.43 -16.69 5.09
C ARG A 35 7.12 -15.35 5.73
N THR A 36 8.00 -14.83 6.58
CA THR A 36 7.74 -13.58 7.31
C THR A 36 7.91 -12.36 6.42
N SER A 37 8.89 -12.33 5.50
CA SER A 37 9.08 -11.22 4.57
C SER A 37 7.90 -11.08 3.60
N THR A 38 7.38 -12.17 3.03
CA THR A 38 6.20 -12.08 2.15
C THR A 38 4.94 -11.65 2.90
N LEU A 39 4.70 -12.15 4.11
CA LEU A 39 3.58 -11.68 4.95
C LEU A 39 3.71 -10.19 5.27
N LEU A 40 4.90 -9.71 5.63
CA LEU A 40 5.15 -8.31 5.94
C LEU A 40 4.94 -7.41 4.71
N THR A 41 5.48 -7.79 3.55
CA THR A 41 5.33 -7.02 2.30
C THR A 41 3.87 -6.92 1.87
N LEU A 42 3.11 -8.02 1.92
CA LEU A 42 1.67 -8.01 1.61
C LEU A 42 0.90 -7.11 2.56
N THR A 43 1.20 -7.18 3.85
CA THR A 43 0.56 -6.35 4.88
C THR A 43 0.87 -4.87 4.69
N ALA A 44 2.14 -4.52 4.41
CA ALA A 44 2.56 -3.13 4.17
C ALA A 44 1.94 -2.55 2.90
N CYS A 45 1.87 -3.35 1.82
CA CYS A 45 1.25 -2.95 0.56
C CYS A 45 -0.26 -2.69 0.73
N TYR A 46 -0.94 -3.56 1.50
CA TYR A 46 -2.35 -3.36 1.83
C TYR A 46 -2.59 -2.11 2.68
N LEU A 47 -1.77 -1.87 3.71
CA LEU A 47 -1.89 -0.68 4.57
C LEU A 47 -1.74 0.62 3.78
N MET A 48 -0.74 0.71 2.90
CA MET A 48 -0.53 1.89 2.04
C MET A 48 -1.75 2.15 1.14
N TRP A 49 -2.28 1.11 0.51
CA TRP A 49 -3.48 1.21 -0.30
C TRP A 49 -4.73 1.59 0.53
N ALA A 50 -4.95 0.96 1.68
CA ALA A 50 -6.13 1.19 2.51
C ALA A 50 -6.18 2.62 3.08
N ILE A 51 -5.03 3.15 3.53
CA ILE A 51 -4.94 4.50 4.09
C ILE A 51 -5.26 5.56 3.01
N THR A 52 -4.71 5.42 1.81
CA THR A 52 -4.98 6.36 0.71
C THR A 52 -6.44 6.30 0.25
N TYR A 53 -7.07 5.13 0.26
CA TYR A 53 -8.50 4.97 -0.02
C TYR A 53 -9.39 5.60 1.07
N LEU A 54 -9.08 5.40 2.35
CA LEU A 54 -9.82 5.99 3.47
C LEU A 54 -9.74 7.52 3.47
N ALA A 55 -8.59 8.08 3.10
CA ALA A 55 -8.42 9.53 2.99
C ALA A 55 -9.35 10.18 1.96
N GLN A 56 -9.83 9.42 0.97
CA GLN A 56 -10.73 9.91 -0.09
C GLN A 56 -12.21 9.64 0.19
N LEU A 57 -12.55 8.83 1.19
CA LEU A 57 -13.92 8.36 1.40
C LEU A 57 -14.86 9.48 1.90
N HIS A 58 -14.34 10.43 2.67
CA HIS A 58 -15.06 11.61 3.14
C HIS A 58 -14.12 12.83 3.05
N PRO A 59 -13.97 13.44 1.86
CA PRO A 59 -13.01 14.51 1.66
C PRO A 59 -13.46 15.79 2.37
N LEU A 60 -12.62 16.31 3.27
CA LEU A 60 -12.84 17.60 3.94
C LEU A 60 -12.37 18.80 3.09
N ILE A 61 -11.61 18.54 2.02
CA ILE A 61 -11.05 19.54 1.12
C ILE A 61 -11.56 19.25 -0.28
N SER A 62 -12.27 20.21 -0.87
CA SER A 62 -12.66 20.16 -2.28
C SER A 62 -11.52 20.65 -3.16
N ARG A 63 -11.39 20.04 -4.34
CA ARG A 63 -10.38 20.44 -5.33
C ARG A 63 -10.69 21.85 -5.84
N SER A 64 -9.98 22.86 -5.35
CA SER A 64 -10.05 24.21 -5.93
C SER A 64 -9.39 24.21 -7.32
N PRO A 65 -10.08 24.65 -8.39
CA PRO A 65 -9.57 24.60 -9.75
C PRO A 65 -8.31 25.44 -9.98
N THR A 66 -7.96 26.34 -9.06
CA THR A 66 -6.82 27.25 -9.16
C THR A 66 -5.46 26.61 -8.80
N MET A 67 -5.39 25.34 -8.38
CA MET A 67 -4.13 24.69 -7.98
C MET A 67 -3.73 23.46 -8.84
N PRO A 68 -3.63 23.55 -10.18
CA PRO A 68 -3.16 22.43 -10.99
C PRO A 68 -1.64 22.23 -10.93
N LEU A 69 -0.84 23.28 -10.70
CA LEU A 69 0.63 23.16 -10.74
C LEU A 69 1.24 22.80 -9.37
N ALA A 70 0.77 23.41 -8.27
CA ALA A 70 1.33 23.20 -6.93
C ALA A 70 1.11 21.78 -6.39
N PHE A 71 -0.01 21.14 -6.71
CA PHE A 71 -0.31 19.77 -6.27
C PHE A 71 0.51 18.72 -7.04
N HIS A 72 0.72 18.91 -8.35
CA HIS A 72 1.63 18.07 -9.13
C HIS A 72 3.07 18.24 -8.66
N LEU A 73 3.51 19.46 -8.33
CA LEU A 73 4.82 19.70 -7.73
C LEU A 73 4.94 19.12 -6.32
N TYR A 74 3.87 19.12 -5.50
CA TYR A 74 3.88 18.57 -4.15
C TYR A 74 3.89 17.03 -4.12
N ILE A 75 3.11 16.38 -4.98
CA ILE A 75 3.16 14.92 -5.16
C ILE A 75 4.46 14.52 -5.86
N ALA A 76 4.91 15.25 -6.89
CA ALA A 76 6.21 15.00 -7.49
C ALA A 76 7.34 15.21 -6.48
N ALA A 77 7.27 16.20 -5.58
CA ALA A 77 8.26 16.39 -4.52
C ALA A 77 8.22 15.27 -3.48
N HIS A 78 7.05 14.80 -3.03
CA HIS A 78 6.98 13.68 -2.09
C HIS A 78 7.40 12.35 -2.73
N VAL A 79 7.06 12.12 -3.99
CA VAL A 79 7.51 10.95 -4.76
C VAL A 79 9.00 11.04 -5.06
N LEU A 80 9.54 12.20 -5.43
CA LEU A 80 10.98 12.41 -5.66
C LEU A 80 11.79 12.45 -4.35
N ILE A 81 11.21 12.73 -3.19
CA ILE A 81 11.88 12.56 -1.89
C ILE A 81 11.99 11.07 -1.54
N TYR A 82 10.98 10.25 -1.87
CA TYR A 82 11.07 8.79 -1.75
C TYR A 82 11.96 8.14 -2.83
N PHE A 83 12.07 8.75 -4.01
CA PHE A 83 12.82 8.23 -5.16
C PHE A 83 14.13 8.98 -5.44
N ARG A 84 14.59 9.86 -4.54
CA ARG A 84 15.97 10.37 -4.56
C ARG A 84 16.82 9.21 -4.04
N PRO A 85 17.59 8.52 -4.90
CA PRO A 85 18.51 7.51 -4.42
C PRO A 85 19.48 8.22 -3.48
N SER A 86 19.55 7.75 -2.24
CA SER A 86 20.63 8.06 -1.30
C SER A 86 21.93 7.53 -1.88
N ALA A 87 22.45 8.24 -2.87
CA ALA A 87 23.81 8.12 -3.33
C ALA A 87 24.57 9.30 -2.72
N LEU A 88 25.43 8.96 -1.76
CA LEU A 88 26.35 9.74 -0.92
C LEU A 88 25.86 9.96 0.52
#